data_AF-A0A522UI83-F1
#
_entry.id   AF-A0A522UI83-F1
#
_cell.length_a   1.000
_cell.length_b   1.000
_cell.length_c   1.000
_cell.angle_alpha   90.00
_cell.angle_beta   90.00
_cell.angle_gamma   90.00
#
_symmetry.space_group_name_H-M   'P 1'
#
loop_
_entity.id
_entity.type
_entity.pdbx_description
1 polymer ?
#
loop_
_entity_poly.entity_id
_entity_poly.type
_entity_poly.pdbx_seq_one_letter_code
_entity_poly.pdbx_strand_id
1 'polypeptide(L)'
;MMGTADGGLSDTMLQKKPHIVPKYIIYGFFLLGLVSAIAFRAIIVLQHIDPFWVRPVWYVGAIGYFLFFLYRYAITRKRKKAVEEYELIEKLKANACLTENDREVVLYLLSSIKFSLEDLNYALIFLLSVIAIAADLVLTAVK
;
A
#
# COMPACT_ATOMS: atom_id res chain seq x y z
N MET A 1 -58.13 -22.12 -3.81
CA MET A 1 -57.68 -20.99 -2.96
C MET A 1 -56.17 -21.15 -2.84
N MET A 2 -55.29 -20.56 -3.67
CA MET A 2 -55.04 -19.17 -4.06
C MET A 2 -54.56 -18.26 -2.90
N GLY A 3 -53.28 -17.87 -2.99
CA GLY A 3 -52.64 -16.74 -2.30
C GLY A 3 -52.01 -17.08 -0.94
N THR A 4 -50.76 -16.74 -0.62
CA THR A 4 -49.84 -15.74 -1.20
C THR A 4 -48.40 -16.05 -0.80
N ALA A 5 -47.48 -15.74 -1.72
CA ALA A 5 -46.07 -15.54 -1.47
C ALA A 5 -45.87 -14.22 -0.70
N ASP A 6 -44.89 -14.13 0.21
CA ASP A 6 -43.97 -12.98 0.27
C ASP A 6 -42.89 -13.11 1.37
N GLY A 7 -41.71 -12.55 1.08
CA GLY A 7 -40.64 -12.28 2.02
C GLY A 7 -39.47 -13.26 1.93
N GLY A 8 -38.57 -13.20 0.93
CA GLY A 8 -37.95 -11.99 0.41
C GLY A 8 -36.59 -11.77 1.09
N LEU A 9 -35.53 -12.02 0.33
CA LEU A 9 -34.29 -11.24 0.38
C LEU A 9 -33.37 -11.38 1.63
N SER A 10 -33.14 -12.58 2.14
CA SER A 10 -32.13 -12.79 3.22
C SER A 10 -30.99 -13.74 2.83
N ASP A 11 -30.65 -13.82 1.53
CA ASP A 11 -29.58 -14.74 1.05
C ASP A 11 -28.57 -14.06 0.10
N THR A 12 -28.51 -12.72 0.09
CA THR A 12 -27.60 -11.97 -0.80
C THR A 12 -26.81 -10.88 -0.08
N MET A 13 -26.43 -11.12 1.17
CA MET A 13 -25.34 -10.41 1.83
C MET A 13 -24.32 -11.44 2.28
N LEU A 14 -23.72 -12.17 1.33
CA LEU A 14 -22.40 -12.76 1.54
C LEU A 14 -21.45 -11.60 1.82
N GLN A 15 -21.41 -11.13 3.07
CA GLN A 15 -20.42 -10.21 3.59
C GLN A 15 -19.09 -10.90 3.39
N LYS A 16 -18.45 -10.57 2.27
CA LYS A 16 -17.18 -11.12 1.87
C LYS A 16 -16.16 -10.65 2.91
N LYS A 17 -15.87 -11.56 3.85
CA LYS A 17 -14.98 -11.27 5.00
C LYS A 17 -13.70 -10.61 4.52
N PRO A 18 -13.28 -9.48 5.12
CA PRO A 18 -12.04 -8.82 4.74
C PRO A 18 -10.86 -9.73 5.10
N HIS A 19 -10.24 -10.31 4.09
CA HIS A 19 -9.08 -11.18 4.23
C HIS A 19 -7.79 -10.39 4.03
N ILE A 20 -6.80 -10.63 4.89
CA ILE A 20 -5.46 -10.06 4.76
C ILE A 20 -4.82 -10.67 3.51
N VAL A 21 -4.23 -9.82 2.67
CA VAL A 21 -3.51 -10.30 1.48
C VAL A 21 -2.33 -11.21 1.91
N PRO A 22 -2.07 -12.31 1.19
CA PRO A 22 -0.98 -13.21 1.53
C PRO A 22 0.38 -12.51 1.66
N LYS A 23 1.21 -12.97 2.60
CA LYS A 23 2.51 -12.35 2.92
C LYS A 23 3.43 -12.20 1.70
N TYR A 24 3.43 -13.16 0.78
CA TYR A 24 4.27 -13.09 -0.43
C TYR A 24 3.89 -11.92 -1.34
N ILE A 25 2.60 -11.53 -1.39
CA ILE A 25 2.16 -10.35 -2.16
C ILE A 25 2.70 -9.08 -1.53
N ILE A 26 2.64 -8.98 -0.19
CA ILE A 26 3.16 -7.82 0.56
C ILE A 26 4.66 -7.66 0.29
N TYR A 27 5.45 -8.75 0.40
CA TYR A 27 6.89 -8.71 0.12
C TYR A 27 7.21 -8.42 -1.35
N GLY A 28 6.41 -8.95 -2.29
CA GLY A 28 6.59 -8.69 -3.72
C GLY A 28 6.41 -7.21 -4.07
N PHE A 29 5.33 -6.59 -3.59
CA PHE A 29 5.13 -5.15 -3.79
C PHE A 29 6.15 -4.31 -3.02
N PHE A 30 6.57 -4.73 -1.83
CA PHE A 30 7.66 -4.07 -1.10
C PHE A 30 8.97 -4.06 -1.91
N LEU A 31 9.37 -5.21 -2.45
CA LEU A 31 10.57 -5.33 -3.28
C LEU A 31 10.47 -4.47 -4.54
N LEU A 32 9.30 -4.45 -5.17
CA LEU A 32 9.03 -3.64 -6.35
C LEU A 32 9.18 -2.13 -6.03
N GLY A 33 8.64 -1.68 -4.91
CA GLY A 33 8.84 -0.31 -4.42
C GLY A 33 10.31 0.00 -4.13
N LEU A 34 11.04 -0.93 -3.54
CA LEU A 34 12.47 -0.78 -3.24
C LEU A 34 13.33 -0.68 -4.50
N VAL A 35 13.12 -1.56 -5.48
CA VAL A 35 13.82 -1.53 -6.77
C VAL A 35 13.59 -0.20 -7.47
N SER A 36 12.35 0.29 -7.47
CA SER A 36 12.05 1.60 -8.05
C SER A 36 12.70 2.76 -7.31
N ALA A 37 12.72 2.72 -5.97
CA ALA A 37 13.42 3.73 -5.18
C ALA A 37 14.90 3.78 -5.54
N ILE A 38 15.56 2.62 -5.60
CA ILE A 38 16.97 2.49 -6.00
C ILE A 38 17.16 3.02 -7.42
N ALA A 39 16.32 2.63 -8.38
CA ALA A 39 16.42 3.07 -9.77
C ALA A 39 16.42 4.60 -9.89
N PHE A 40 15.48 5.29 -9.24
CA PHE A 40 15.43 6.75 -9.28
C PHE A 40 16.64 7.43 -8.64
N ARG A 41 17.21 6.85 -7.58
CA ARG A 41 18.42 7.38 -6.95
C ARG A 41 19.65 7.08 -7.79
N ALA A 42 19.69 5.94 -8.47
CA ALA A 42 20.76 5.58 -9.38
C ALA A 42 20.84 6.53 -10.59
N ILE A 43 19.72 7.07 -11.07
CA ILE A 43 19.71 8.07 -12.17
C ILE A 43 20.61 9.27 -11.87
N ILE A 44 20.62 9.74 -10.62
CA ILE A 44 21.43 10.89 -10.16
C ILE A 44 22.93 10.62 -10.32
N VAL A 45 23.34 9.36 -10.16
CA VAL A 45 24.73 8.94 -10.37
C VAL A 45 25.00 8.63 -11.85
N LEU A 46 24.05 7.98 -12.53
CA LEU A 46 24.18 7.58 -13.93
C LEU A 46 24.29 8.77 -14.88
N GLN A 47 23.63 9.89 -14.59
CA GLN A 47 23.79 11.13 -15.37
C GLN A 47 25.25 11.61 -15.39
N HIS A 48 26.04 11.31 -14.34
CA HIS A 48 27.45 11.65 -14.25
C HIS A 48 28.36 10.62 -14.93
N ILE A 49 27.99 9.33 -14.93
CA ILE A 49 28.85 8.25 -15.44
C ILE A 49 28.58 7.98 -16.93
N ASP A 50 27.34 7.62 -17.26
CA ASP A 50 26.91 7.31 -18.61
C ASP A 50 25.41 7.64 -18.76
N PRO A 51 25.08 8.79 -19.38
CA PRO A 51 23.71 9.22 -19.59
C PRO A 51 22.85 8.24 -20.40
N PHE A 52 23.44 7.31 -21.15
CA PHE A 52 22.70 6.34 -21.95
C PHE A 52 21.76 5.47 -21.09
N TRP A 53 22.19 5.11 -19.87
CA TRP A 53 21.41 4.26 -18.96
C TRP A 53 20.28 4.98 -18.22
N VAL A 54 20.25 6.32 -18.25
CA VAL A 54 19.25 7.12 -17.53
C VAL A 54 17.83 6.74 -17.95
N ARG A 55 17.56 6.64 -19.27
CA ARG A 55 16.21 6.34 -19.77
C ARG A 55 15.76 4.91 -19.43
N PRO A 56 16.53 3.84 -19.70
CA PRO A 56 16.16 2.49 -19.27
C PRO A 56 15.87 2.38 -17.78
N VAL A 57 16.74 2.93 -16.93
CA VAL A 57 16.58 2.89 -15.47
C VAL A 57 15.36 3.71 -15.02
N TRP A 58 15.10 4.84 -15.68
CA TRP A 58 13.90 5.63 -15.44
C TRP A 58 12.61 4.86 -15.74
N TYR A 59 12.53 4.13 -16.86
CA TYR A 59 11.35 3.32 -17.17
C TYR A 59 11.11 2.24 -16.13
N VAL A 60 12.15 1.54 -15.70
CA VAL A 60 12.07 0.53 -14.62
C VAL A 60 11.59 1.19 -13.31
N GLY A 61 12.19 2.33 -12.95
CA GLY A 61 11.79 3.10 -11.77
C GLY A 61 10.33 3.52 -11.81
N ALA A 62 9.90 4.14 -12.91
CA ALA A 62 8.57 4.70 -13.10
C ALA A 62 7.49 3.63 -13.12
N ILE A 63 7.68 2.54 -13.89
CA ILE A 63 6.70 1.44 -13.97
C ILE A 63 6.57 0.78 -12.60
N GLY A 64 7.67 0.52 -11.91
CA GLY A 64 7.59 -0.09 -10.59
C GLY A 64 6.91 0.84 -9.58
N TYR A 65 7.25 2.13 -9.51
CA TYR A 65 6.53 3.04 -8.62
C TYR A 65 5.03 3.13 -8.96
N PHE A 66 4.68 3.17 -10.23
CA PHE A 66 3.27 3.16 -10.64
C PHE A 66 2.53 1.95 -10.05
N LEU A 67 3.05 0.73 -10.24
CA LEU A 67 2.43 -0.49 -9.71
C LEU A 67 2.44 -0.53 -8.17
N PHE A 68 3.53 -0.12 -7.54
CA PHE A 68 3.67 -0.05 -6.09
C PHE A 68 2.63 0.87 -5.45
N PHE A 69 2.51 2.10 -5.96
CA PHE A 69 1.57 3.07 -5.44
C PHE A 69 0.12 2.71 -5.76
N LEU A 70 -0.15 2.07 -6.90
CA LEU A 70 -1.48 1.55 -7.21
C LEU A 70 -1.92 0.48 -6.19
N TYR A 71 -1.03 -0.45 -5.86
CA TYR A 71 -1.29 -1.44 -4.81
C TYR A 71 -1.56 -0.77 -3.45
N ARG A 72 -0.69 0.15 -3.03
CA ARG A 72 -0.84 0.87 -1.76
C ARG A 72 -2.13 1.68 -1.71
N TYR A 73 -2.51 2.30 -2.82
CA TYR A 73 -3.77 3.01 -2.98
C TYR A 73 -4.96 2.06 -2.79
N ALA A 74 -4.96 0.91 -3.46
CA ALA A 74 -6.03 -0.08 -3.35
C ALA A 74 -6.19 -0.62 -1.91
N ILE A 75 -5.10 -0.94 -1.21
CA ILE A 75 -5.16 -1.39 0.20
C ILE A 75 -5.68 -0.28 1.10
N THR A 76 -5.21 0.96 0.93
CA THR A 76 -5.65 2.10 1.73
C THR A 76 -7.14 2.41 1.52
N ARG A 77 -7.61 2.34 0.27
CA ARG A 77 -9.04 2.45 -0.06
C ARG A 77 -9.87 1.37 0.64
N LYS A 78 -9.44 0.11 0.62
CA LYS A 78 -10.13 -0.99 1.32
C LYS A 78 -10.21 -0.75 2.82
N ARG A 79 -9.12 -0.28 3.45
CA ARG A 79 -9.12 0.07 4.89
C ARG A 79 -10.10 1.20 5.20
N LYS A 80 -10.07 2.29 4.44
CA LYS A 80 -11.01 3.42 4.62
C LYS A 80 -12.46 3.00 4.44
N LYS A 81 -12.75 2.23 3.39
CA LYS A 81 -14.11 1.71 3.12
C LYS A 81 -14.62 0.83 4.26
N ALA A 82 -13.77 -0.04 4.82
CA ALA A 82 -14.16 -0.89 5.95
C ALA A 82 -14.43 -0.10 7.23
N VAL A 83 -13.73 1.03 7.46
CA VAL A 83 -14.03 1.92 8.59
C VAL A 83 -15.40 2.60 8.41
N GLU A 84 -15.71 3.02 7.19
CA GLU A 84 -16.96 3.71 6.84
C GLU A 84 -18.17 2.75 6.84
N GLU A 85 -18.08 1.60 6.16
CA GLU A 85 -19.17 0.62 6.04
C GLU A 85 -19.62 0.04 7.39
N TYR A 86 -18.70 -0.08 8.35
CA TYR A 86 -19.00 -0.61 9.69
C TYR A 86 -19.21 0.49 10.73
N GLU A 87 -19.12 1.77 10.32
CA GLU A 87 -19.26 2.96 11.17
C GLU A 87 -18.40 2.86 12.45
N LEU A 88 -17.22 2.25 12.34
CA LEU A 88 -16.43 1.82 13.49
C LEU A 88 -16.04 2.98 14.41
N ILE A 89 -15.75 4.14 13.81
CA ILE A 89 -15.40 5.35 14.57
C ILE A 89 -16.59 5.85 15.38
N GLU A 90 -17.78 5.88 14.80
CA GLU A 90 -18.97 6.41 15.48
C GLU A 90 -19.45 5.47 16.59
N LYS A 91 -19.40 4.16 16.35
CA LYS A 91 -19.67 3.15 17.39
C LYS A 91 -18.72 3.29 18.58
N LEU A 92 -17.42 3.50 18.33
CA LEU A 92 -16.43 3.69 19.39
C LEU A 92 -16.65 5.01 20.15
N LYS A 93 -16.93 6.12 19.46
CA LYS A 93 -17.25 7.41 20.11
C LYS A 93 -18.51 7.34 20.98
N ALA A 94 -19.53 6.59 20.54
CA ALA A 94 -20.78 6.42 21.27
C ALA A 94 -20.68 5.41 22.44
N ASN A 95 -19.50 4.83 22.71
CA ASN A 95 -19.31 3.69 23.62
C ASN A 95 -20.28 2.52 23.33
N ALA A 96 -20.66 2.35 22.06
CA ALA A 96 -21.52 1.26 21.64
C ALA A 96 -20.76 -0.09 21.69
N CYS A 97 -21.47 -1.17 22.01
CA CYS A 97 -20.88 -2.50 21.99
C CYS A 97 -20.55 -2.91 20.55
N LEU A 98 -19.30 -3.32 20.30
CA LEU A 98 -18.88 -3.89 19.03
C LEU A 98 -19.40 -5.33 18.88
N THR A 99 -20.08 -5.58 17.76
CA THR A 99 -20.51 -6.92 17.35
C THR A 99 -19.31 -7.81 17.03
N GLU A 100 -19.52 -9.13 16.90
CA GLU A 100 -18.44 -10.04 16.49
C GLU A 100 -17.85 -9.66 15.12
N ASN A 101 -18.71 -9.28 14.16
CA ASN A 101 -18.27 -8.80 12.85
C ASN A 101 -17.43 -7.52 12.94
N ASP A 102 -17.85 -6.56 13.79
CA ASP A 102 -17.08 -5.33 14.00
C ASP A 102 -15.67 -5.65 14.57
N ARG A 103 -15.57 -6.61 15.50
CA ARG A 103 -14.29 -7.05 16.07
C ARG A 103 -13.40 -7.71 15.02
N GLU A 104 -13.94 -8.54 14.14
CA GLU A 104 -13.19 -9.13 13.02
C GLU A 104 -12.63 -8.04 12.09
N VAL A 105 -13.43 -7.02 11.76
CA VAL A 105 -13.01 -5.91 10.89
C VAL A 105 -11.94 -5.06 11.56
N VAL A 106 -12.09 -4.73 12.84
CA VAL A 106 -11.07 -4.02 13.61
C VAL A 106 -9.78 -4.82 13.65
N LEU A 107 -9.84 -6.13 13.88
CA LEU A 107 -8.68 -7.00 13.86
C LEU A 107 -8.00 -7.01 12.49
N TYR A 108 -8.76 -7.07 11.40
CA TYR A 108 -8.25 -6.92 10.04
C TYR A 108 -7.54 -5.57 9.84
N LEU A 109 -8.16 -4.46 10.26
CA LEU A 109 -7.59 -3.11 10.10
C LEU A 109 -6.27 -2.97 10.86
N LEU A 110 -6.25 -3.36 12.14
CA LEU A 110 -5.05 -3.30 12.99
C LEU A 110 -3.95 -4.22 12.47
N SER A 111 -4.30 -5.44 12.07
CA SER A 111 -3.34 -6.38 11.49
C SER A 111 -2.78 -5.85 10.16
N SER A 112 -3.62 -5.28 9.30
CA SER A 112 -3.19 -4.70 8.04
C SER A 112 -2.26 -3.50 8.22
N ILE A 113 -2.42 -2.72 9.30
CA ILE A 113 -1.48 -1.64 9.64
C ILE A 113 -0.16 -2.25 10.11
N LYS A 114 -0.21 -3.19 11.05
CA LYS A 114 0.99 -3.84 11.63
C LYS A 114 1.85 -4.60 10.62
N PHE A 115 1.22 -5.27 9.64
CA PHE A 115 1.95 -6.04 8.62
C PHE A 115 2.45 -5.18 7.46
N SER A 116 2.07 -3.90 7.37
CA SER A 116 2.54 -3.01 6.32
C SER A 116 4.02 -2.70 6.52
N LEU A 117 4.86 -2.99 5.51
CA LEU A 117 6.29 -2.60 5.49
C LEU A 117 6.49 -1.14 5.04
N GLU A 118 5.50 -0.31 5.35
CA GLU A 118 5.38 1.06 4.91
C GLU A 118 6.45 1.95 5.54
N ASP A 119 6.69 1.81 6.84
CA ASP A 119 7.71 2.53 7.59
C ASP A 119 9.13 2.20 7.08
N LEU A 120 9.37 0.92 6.79
CA LEU A 120 10.65 0.47 6.25
C LEU A 120 10.91 1.07 4.86
N ASN A 121 9.88 1.10 4.01
CA ASN A 121 10.02 1.72 2.69
C ASN A 121 10.34 3.22 2.81
N TYR A 122 9.73 3.93 3.76
CA TYR A 122 10.05 5.34 4.02
C TYR A 122 11.48 5.54 4.49
N ALA A 123 11.93 4.72 5.45
CA ALA A 123 13.30 4.79 5.96
C ALA A 123 14.34 4.52 4.86
N LEU A 124 14.10 3.51 4.02
CA LEU A 124 15.00 3.15 2.92
C LEU A 124 15.04 4.24 1.85
N ILE A 125 13.89 4.78 1.44
CA ILE A 125 13.84 5.88 0.47
C ILE A 125 14.60 7.10 1.00
N PHE A 126 14.40 7.44 2.28
CA PHE A 126 15.09 8.56 2.92
C PHE A 126 16.61 8.34 2.93
N LEU A 127 17.07 7.18 3.40
CA LEU A 127 18.50 6.86 3.46
C LEU A 127 19.15 6.85 2.06
N LEU A 128 18.52 6.18 1.10
CA LEU A 128 19.00 6.14 -0.29
C LEU A 128 19.04 7.54 -0.91
N SER A 129 18.08 8.40 -0.60
CA SER A 129 18.08 9.80 -1.03
C SER A 129 19.27 10.57 -0.48
N VAL A 130 19.58 10.45 0.81
CA VAL A 130 20.75 11.11 1.41
C VAL A 130 22.03 10.64 0.72
N ILE A 131 22.18 9.33 0.51
CA ILE A 131 23.35 8.75 -0.16
C ILE A 131 23.46 9.27 -1.61
N ALA A 132 22.37 9.30 -2.35
CA ALA A 132 22.37 9.73 -3.75
C ALA A 132 22.74 11.21 -3.89
N ILE A 133 22.21 12.07 -3.02
CA ILE A 133 22.56 13.50 -3.00
C ILE A 133 24.04 13.69 -2.64
N ALA A 134 24.54 12.98 -1.63
CA ALA A 134 25.95 13.05 -1.27
C ALA A 134 26.85 12.61 -2.44
N ALA A 135 26.49 11.52 -3.14
CA ALA A 135 27.21 11.05 -4.31
C ALA A 135 27.19 12.07 -5.46
N ASP A 136 26.04 12.70 -5.71
CA ASP A 136 25.87 13.76 -6.72
C ASP A 136 26.81 14.95 -6.46
N LEU A 137 26.84 15.43 -5.22
CA LEU A 137 27.69 16.55 -4.81
C LEU A 137 29.18 16.21 -4.95
N VAL A 138 29.59 15.02 -4.55
CA VAL A 138 30.98 14.56 -4.68
C VAL A 138 31.38 14.45 -6.16
N LEU A 139 30.53 13.83 -6.99
CA LEU A 139 30.82 13.67 -8.42
C LEU A 139 30.86 15.00 -9.16
N THR A 140 30.00 15.95 -8.77
CA THR A 140 29.98 17.32 -9.30
C THR A 140 31.23 18.09 -8.89
N ALA A 141 31.74 17.89 -7.67
CA ALA A 141 32.93 18.60 -7.18
C ALA A 141 34.25 18.07 -7.74
N VAL A 142 34.28 16.78 -8.15
CA VAL A 142 35.49 16.11 -8.66
C VAL A 142 35.63 16.23 -10.19
N LYS A 143 34.55 16.52 -10.92
CA LYS A 143 34.55 16.78 -12.36
C LYS A 143 34.65 18.27 -12.67
#